data_AF-A0A7V0MH60-F1
#
_entry.id   AF-A0A7V0MH60-F1
#
_cell.length_a   1.000
_cell.length_b   1.000
_cell.length_c   1.000
_cell.angle_alpha   90.00
_cell.angle_beta   90.00
_cell.angle_gamma   90.00
#
_symmetry.space_group_name_H-M   'P 1'
#
loop_
_entity.id
_entity.type
_entity.pdbx_description
1 polymer ?
#
loop_
_entity_poly.entity_id
_entity_poly.type
_entity_poly.pdbx_seq_one_letter_code
_entity_poly.pdbx_strand_id
1 'polypeptide(L)'
;MSKNRIKIEMPGLKIPIALMVDDPAPCINPLYYFRKQVNKIEAPTVGEGIPMIPEIPNDFLVQFVELVHQMGIKGKFSLLPYPAGLGSIETGLEGFKREDVEEFVSLVRDELTPNFDITPEVLTHTLALDLKTYKLKDISEHDWSQKQDRNTLREYIGEALRILKNVGIDANGVTSPCNFGQQVEEEYAGAILDAQKAINGRSLSWYFLHVEVEEKCVLPQLMHLDRASGEAVVSIVSGCHDHLWQTMGSLKTDEDYISAIADNYISSDGTKGRLLELFNNASYIVFHTHWQSLFSNGSRIGLKILKEVASRINRILGNRVIWMKCSEIARYFATAHSGV
;
A
#
# COMPACT_ATOMS: atom_id res chain seq x y z
N MET A 1 19.85 38.40 -20.79
CA MET A 1 20.39 37.04 -20.63
C MET A 1 19.25 36.18 -20.09
N SER A 2 18.64 35.32 -20.90
CA SER A 2 17.64 34.38 -20.40
C SER A 2 18.34 33.45 -19.42
N LYS A 3 17.87 33.40 -18.17
CA LYS A 3 18.32 32.37 -17.23
C LYS A 3 18.01 31.03 -17.88
N ASN A 4 19.03 30.22 -18.18
CA ASN A 4 18.84 28.85 -18.64
C ASN A 4 17.95 28.14 -17.62
N ARG A 5 16.72 27.81 -18.02
CA ARG A 5 15.75 27.11 -17.18
C ARG A 5 16.15 25.63 -17.21
N ILE A 6 16.81 25.17 -16.15
CA ILE A 6 17.08 23.74 -15.96
C ILE A 6 15.72 23.06 -15.75
N LYS A 7 15.39 22.09 -16.61
CA LYS A 7 14.21 21.23 -16.46
C LYS A 7 14.67 19.89 -15.90
N ILE A 8 14.02 19.46 -14.83
CA ILE A 8 14.27 18.13 -14.25
C ILE A 8 13.36 17.15 -14.97
N GLU A 9 13.97 16.12 -15.56
CA GLU A 9 13.26 15.06 -16.29
C GLU A 9 12.85 13.93 -15.35
N MET A 10 12.30 12.83 -15.88
CA MET A 10 12.02 11.63 -15.09
C MET A 10 13.29 10.83 -14.77
N PRO A 11 13.30 10.01 -13.69
CA PRO A 11 14.44 9.18 -13.30
C PRO A 11 14.96 8.32 -14.47
N GLY A 12 16.24 8.53 -14.84
CA GLY A 12 16.87 7.79 -15.93
C GLY A 12 16.17 7.97 -17.29
N LEU A 13 15.41 9.05 -17.48
CA LEU A 13 14.58 9.32 -18.67
C LEU A 13 13.51 8.24 -18.93
N LYS A 14 13.07 7.56 -17.87
CA LYS A 14 12.04 6.50 -17.91
C LYS A 14 10.87 6.88 -17.02
N ILE A 15 9.68 6.39 -17.37
CA ILE A 15 8.48 6.61 -16.56
C ILE A 15 8.53 5.75 -15.29
N PRO A 16 8.48 6.35 -14.07
CA PRO A 16 8.43 5.57 -12.84
C PRO A 16 7.14 4.75 -12.75
N ILE A 17 7.27 3.50 -12.33
CA ILE A 17 6.14 2.60 -12.05
C ILE A 17 6.30 1.95 -10.67
N ALA A 18 5.21 1.85 -9.91
CA ALA A 18 5.17 1.21 -8.61
C ALA A 18 3.82 0.53 -8.35
N LEU A 19 3.87 -0.64 -7.72
CA LEU A 19 2.69 -1.34 -7.20
C LEU A 19 2.59 -1.10 -5.68
N MET A 20 1.42 -0.73 -5.19
CA MET A 20 1.10 -0.72 -3.76
C MET A 20 0.17 -1.90 -3.44
N VAL A 21 0.52 -2.67 -2.41
CA VAL A 21 -0.31 -3.78 -1.93
C VAL A 21 -0.75 -3.46 -0.50
N ASP A 22 -2.03 -3.19 -0.35
CA ASP A 22 -2.65 -2.81 0.92
C ASP A 22 -3.34 -4.01 1.59
N ASP A 23 -3.46 -3.89 2.91
CA ASP A 23 -4.03 -4.82 3.87
C ASP A 23 -3.21 -6.05 4.31
N PRO A 24 -2.02 -6.45 3.80
CA PRO A 24 -1.45 -7.73 4.21
C PRO A 24 -1.25 -7.82 5.73
N ALA A 25 -1.76 -8.92 6.27
CA ALA A 25 -1.66 -9.28 7.67
C ALA A 25 -1.34 -10.77 7.79
N PRO A 26 -0.60 -11.16 8.85
CA PRO A 26 -0.43 -12.57 9.18
C PRO A 26 -1.78 -13.20 9.52
N CYS A 27 -1.99 -14.43 9.02
CA CYS A 27 -3.07 -15.35 9.34
C CYS A 27 -4.50 -14.93 8.93
N ILE A 28 -4.86 -13.65 9.00
CA ILE A 28 -6.24 -13.19 8.82
C ILE A 28 -6.53 -12.66 7.41
N ASN A 29 -7.80 -12.68 7.03
CA ASN A 29 -8.37 -11.86 5.96
C ASN A 29 -8.86 -10.52 6.55
N PRO A 30 -8.13 -9.41 6.37
CA PRO A 30 -8.46 -8.12 6.97
C PRO A 30 -9.88 -7.65 6.64
N LEU A 31 -10.35 -7.85 5.40
CA LEU A 31 -11.69 -7.45 4.98
C LEU A 31 -12.80 -8.25 5.72
N TYR A 32 -12.55 -9.52 6.05
CA TYR A 32 -13.50 -10.30 6.87
C TYR A 32 -13.70 -9.63 8.23
N TYR A 33 -12.61 -9.27 8.90
CA TYR A 33 -12.65 -8.63 10.21
C TYR A 33 -13.19 -7.21 10.15
N PHE A 34 -12.85 -6.44 9.11
CA PHE A 34 -13.44 -5.12 8.88
C PHE A 34 -14.97 -5.19 8.79
N ARG A 35 -15.50 -6.11 7.96
CA ARG A 35 -16.95 -6.29 7.81
C ARG A 35 -17.62 -6.72 9.12
N LYS A 36 -16.94 -7.57 9.88
CA LYS A 36 -17.46 -8.05 11.17
C LYS A 36 -17.45 -6.98 12.25
N GLN A 37 -16.35 -6.26 12.41
CA GLN A 37 -16.14 -5.32 13.53
C GLN A 37 -16.66 -3.91 13.24
N VAL A 38 -16.47 -3.43 12.01
CA VAL A 38 -16.86 -2.07 11.58
C VAL A 38 -18.26 -2.07 10.99
N ASN A 39 -18.54 -2.95 10.01
CA ASN A 39 -19.86 -3.01 9.39
C ASN A 39 -20.89 -3.84 10.20
N LYS A 40 -20.45 -4.45 11.31
CA LYS A 40 -21.27 -5.27 12.21
C LYS A 40 -22.01 -6.42 11.50
N ILE A 41 -21.38 -7.00 10.48
CA ILE A 41 -21.91 -8.14 9.72
C ILE A 41 -21.42 -9.45 10.38
N GLU A 42 -22.33 -10.23 10.95
CA GLU A 42 -21.98 -11.47 11.67
C GLU A 42 -21.37 -12.55 10.77
N ALA A 43 -21.93 -12.72 9.56
CA ALA A 43 -21.49 -13.67 8.55
C ALA A 43 -21.13 -12.94 7.25
N PRO A 44 -19.92 -12.38 7.13
CA PRO A 44 -19.49 -11.66 5.93
C PRO A 44 -19.51 -12.53 4.66
N THR A 45 -20.04 -11.97 3.58
CA THR A 45 -20.11 -12.63 2.26
C THR A 45 -19.60 -11.71 1.15
N VAL A 46 -19.02 -12.29 0.09
CA VAL A 46 -18.56 -11.60 -1.13
C VAL A 46 -19.46 -11.96 -2.32
N GLY A 47 -19.57 -11.06 -3.29
CA GLY A 47 -20.41 -11.28 -4.48
C GLY A 47 -21.86 -11.60 -4.13
N GLU A 48 -22.42 -12.60 -4.82
CA GLU A 48 -23.80 -13.09 -4.62
C GLU A 48 -23.91 -14.02 -3.40
N GLY A 49 -23.48 -13.54 -2.23
CA GLY A 49 -23.68 -14.24 -0.95
C GLY A 49 -22.69 -15.38 -0.65
N ILE A 50 -21.55 -15.42 -1.35
CA ILE A 50 -20.50 -16.43 -1.11
C ILE A 50 -19.84 -16.14 0.26
N PRO A 51 -19.79 -17.09 1.20
CA PRO A 51 -19.10 -16.88 2.48
C PRO A 51 -17.64 -16.49 2.31
N MET A 52 -17.21 -15.47 3.06
CA MET A 52 -15.82 -15.06 3.08
C MET A 52 -14.96 -16.02 3.91
N ILE A 53 -13.79 -16.38 3.40
CA ILE A 53 -12.76 -17.08 4.16
C ILE A 53 -12.12 -16.07 5.15
N PRO A 54 -12.11 -16.37 6.46
CA PRO A 54 -11.61 -15.44 7.49
C PRO A 54 -10.09 -15.38 7.57
N GLU A 55 -9.38 -16.31 6.94
CA GLU A 55 -7.94 -16.52 7.07
C GLU A 55 -7.26 -16.56 5.70
N ILE A 56 -6.05 -16.01 5.62
CA ILE A 56 -5.19 -16.06 4.43
C ILE A 56 -3.88 -16.76 4.83
N PRO A 57 -3.57 -17.93 4.24
CA PRO A 57 -2.42 -18.74 4.66
C PRO A 57 -1.08 -18.17 4.14
N ASN A 58 0.01 -18.47 4.85
CA ASN A 58 1.37 -18.01 4.51
C ASN A 58 1.85 -18.51 3.14
N ASP A 59 1.37 -19.67 2.66
CA ASP A 59 1.75 -20.17 1.33
C ASP A 59 1.27 -19.25 0.20
N PHE A 60 0.26 -18.41 0.46
CA PHE A 60 -0.13 -17.36 -0.47
C PHE A 60 0.94 -16.24 -0.56
N LEU A 61 1.54 -15.86 0.57
CA LEU A 61 2.65 -14.89 0.59
C LEU A 61 3.87 -15.44 -0.18
N VAL A 62 4.17 -16.73 -0.05
CA VAL A 62 5.25 -17.38 -0.81
C VAL A 62 5.02 -17.23 -2.32
N GLN A 63 3.80 -17.48 -2.81
CA GLN A 63 3.48 -17.32 -4.23
C GLN A 63 3.56 -15.86 -4.70
N PHE A 64 3.18 -14.92 -3.84
CA PHE A 64 3.33 -13.50 -4.13
C PHE A 64 4.81 -13.09 -4.23
N VAL A 65 5.66 -13.54 -3.30
CA VAL A 65 7.12 -13.31 -3.32
C VAL A 65 7.73 -13.85 -4.61
N GLU A 66 7.39 -15.09 -4.99
CA GLU A 66 7.86 -15.69 -6.25
C GLU A 66 7.50 -14.84 -7.46
N LEU A 67 6.26 -14.34 -7.52
CA LEU A 67 5.80 -13.46 -8.60
C LEU A 67 6.60 -12.15 -8.64
N VAL A 68 6.80 -11.52 -7.48
CA VAL A 68 7.55 -10.27 -7.36
C VAL A 68 8.96 -10.43 -7.90
N HIS A 69 9.67 -11.48 -7.50
CA HIS A 69 11.03 -11.74 -7.96
C HIS A 69 11.07 -12.07 -9.45
N GLN A 70 10.16 -12.92 -9.94
CA GLN A 70 10.09 -13.30 -11.35
C GLN A 70 9.83 -12.10 -12.27
N MET A 71 8.99 -11.16 -11.84
CA MET A 71 8.56 -10.03 -12.68
C MET A 71 9.36 -8.74 -12.41
N GLY A 72 10.18 -8.71 -11.37
CA GLY A 72 10.96 -7.53 -10.97
C GLY A 72 10.09 -6.37 -10.46
N ILE A 73 8.93 -6.68 -9.90
CA ILE A 73 7.97 -5.67 -9.41
C ILE A 73 8.58 -4.94 -8.21
N LYS A 74 8.30 -3.63 -8.12
CA LYS A 74 8.66 -2.81 -6.95
C LYS A 74 7.50 -1.90 -6.55
N GLY A 75 7.55 -1.40 -5.32
CA GLY A 75 6.63 -0.38 -4.83
C GLY A 75 6.51 -0.39 -3.31
N LYS A 76 5.30 -0.52 -2.77
CA LYS A 76 5.07 -0.72 -1.32
C LYS A 76 4.19 -1.91 -0.99
N PHE A 77 4.40 -2.46 0.20
CA PHE A 77 3.60 -3.53 0.77
C PHE A 77 3.27 -3.17 2.22
N SER A 78 1.99 -3.13 2.56
CA SER A 78 1.56 -2.89 3.94
C SER A 78 1.85 -4.12 4.80
N LEU A 79 2.17 -3.90 6.07
CA LEU A 79 2.17 -4.95 7.10
C LEU A 79 1.41 -4.42 8.31
N LEU A 80 0.25 -5.00 8.59
CA LEU A 80 -0.58 -4.56 9.70
C LEU A 80 0.12 -4.81 11.06
N PRO A 81 0.41 -3.76 11.85
CA PRO A 81 1.10 -3.92 13.14
C PRO A 81 0.28 -4.65 14.20
N TYR A 82 -1.03 -4.37 14.25
CA TYR A 82 -1.95 -4.87 15.27
C TYR A 82 -3.27 -5.35 14.62
N PRO A 83 -3.20 -6.33 13.71
CA PRO A 83 -4.27 -6.67 12.78
C PRO A 83 -5.59 -7.00 13.51
N ALA A 84 -6.65 -6.27 13.15
CA ALA A 84 -8.01 -6.44 13.69
C ALA A 84 -8.16 -6.38 15.23
N GLY A 85 -7.18 -5.80 15.93
CA GLY A 85 -7.20 -5.78 17.39
C GLY A 85 -6.83 -7.11 18.07
N LEU A 86 -6.35 -8.10 17.33
CA LEU A 86 -6.10 -9.44 17.87
C LEU A 86 -4.77 -9.57 18.61
N GLY A 87 -3.85 -8.63 18.44
CA GLY A 87 -2.53 -8.68 19.07
C GLY A 87 -1.47 -7.98 18.21
N SER A 88 -0.33 -7.65 18.83
CA SER A 88 0.84 -7.13 18.10
C SER A 88 1.54 -8.25 17.37
N ILE A 89 1.98 -7.99 16.14
CA ILE A 89 2.83 -8.93 15.38
C ILE A 89 4.17 -9.22 16.08
N GLU A 90 4.56 -8.42 17.08
CA GLU A 90 5.73 -8.69 17.94
C GLU A 90 5.53 -9.91 18.85
N THR A 91 4.30 -10.13 19.30
CA THR A 91 3.97 -11.09 20.37
C THR A 91 3.10 -12.24 19.90
N GLY A 92 2.40 -12.06 18.78
CA GLY A 92 1.42 -13.00 18.24
C GLY A 92 -0.01 -12.45 18.27
N LEU A 93 -0.90 -13.14 17.58
CA LEU A 93 -2.32 -12.80 17.44
C LEU A 93 -3.18 -13.79 18.23
N GLU A 94 -4.20 -13.30 18.93
CA GLU A 94 -5.18 -14.13 19.63
C GLU A 94 -5.87 -15.10 18.65
N GLY A 95 -5.90 -16.38 19.02
CA GLY A 95 -6.50 -17.45 18.20
C GLY A 95 -5.58 -18.08 17.17
N PHE A 96 -4.35 -17.56 16.98
CA PHE A 96 -3.39 -18.06 15.99
C PHE A 96 -2.10 -18.57 16.64
N LYS A 97 -1.41 -19.45 15.94
CA LYS A 97 -0.08 -19.90 16.37
C LYS A 97 0.91 -18.77 16.17
N ARG A 98 1.77 -18.58 17.15
CA ARG A 98 2.79 -17.54 17.12
C ARG A 98 3.78 -17.77 15.98
N GLU A 99 4.08 -19.04 15.69
CA GLU A 99 4.99 -19.45 14.63
C GLU A 99 4.50 -19.01 13.24
N ASP A 100 3.18 -19.10 12.99
CA ASP A 100 2.58 -18.68 11.71
C ASP A 100 2.71 -17.16 11.51
N VAL A 101 2.59 -16.39 12.59
CA VAL A 101 2.78 -14.92 12.58
C VAL A 101 4.25 -14.58 12.34
N GLU A 102 5.16 -15.23 13.05
CA GLU A 102 6.61 -15.01 12.92
C GLU A 102 7.13 -15.39 11.53
N GLU A 103 6.60 -16.46 10.94
CA GLU A 103 6.92 -16.88 9.56
C GLU A 103 6.49 -15.81 8.56
N PHE A 104 5.24 -15.33 8.63
CA PHE A 104 4.76 -14.28 7.73
C PHE A 104 5.62 -13.02 7.82
N VAL A 105 5.90 -12.55 9.04
CA VAL A 105 6.72 -11.35 9.26
C VAL A 105 8.15 -11.56 8.73
N SER A 106 8.73 -12.75 8.92
CA SER A 106 10.07 -13.06 8.41
C SER A 106 10.10 -13.09 6.88
N LEU A 107 9.11 -13.71 6.23
CA LEU A 107 8.98 -13.68 4.77
C LEU A 107 8.88 -12.25 4.23
N VAL A 108 8.05 -11.39 4.85
CA VAL A 108 7.94 -9.98 4.45
C VAL A 108 9.28 -9.25 4.61
N ARG A 109 9.93 -9.41 5.76
CA ARG A 109 11.21 -8.74 6.06
C ARG A 109 12.32 -9.20 5.12
N ASP A 110 12.45 -10.50 4.92
CA ASP A 110 13.64 -11.09 4.31
C ASP A 110 13.51 -11.14 2.77
N GLU A 111 12.29 -11.33 2.24
CA GLU A 111 12.08 -11.55 0.80
C GLU A 111 11.48 -10.33 0.05
N LEU A 112 10.69 -9.48 0.72
CA LEU A 112 10.02 -8.35 0.06
C LEU A 112 10.77 -7.03 0.22
N THR A 113 11.50 -6.80 1.31
CA THR A 113 12.23 -5.53 1.52
C THR A 113 13.22 -5.14 0.41
N PRO A 114 13.81 -6.06 -0.40
CA PRO A 114 14.62 -5.64 -1.55
C PRO A 114 13.82 -4.92 -2.63
N ASN A 115 12.54 -5.28 -2.82
CA ASN A 115 11.68 -4.81 -3.89
C ASN A 115 10.63 -3.80 -3.43
N PHE A 116 10.25 -3.85 -2.16
CA PHE A 116 9.17 -3.07 -1.60
C PHE A 116 9.63 -2.25 -0.40
N ASP A 117 9.05 -1.06 -0.24
CA ASP A 117 9.00 -0.44 1.08
C ASP A 117 7.90 -1.13 1.89
N ILE A 118 8.24 -1.57 3.10
CA ILE A 118 7.25 -2.13 4.02
C ILE A 118 6.75 -1.01 4.93
N THR A 119 5.44 -0.78 4.93
CA THR A 119 4.82 0.31 5.70
C THR A 119 3.76 -0.23 6.66
N PRO A 120 3.56 0.40 7.83
CA PRO A 120 2.33 0.16 8.56
C PRO A 120 1.14 0.65 7.73
N GLU A 121 0.01 -0.04 7.83
CA GLU A 121 -1.29 0.49 7.45
C GLU A 121 -2.09 0.71 8.72
N VAL A 122 -2.07 1.98 9.13
CA VAL A 122 -1.76 2.35 10.52
C VAL A 122 -2.50 1.49 11.55
N LEU A 123 -1.76 0.76 12.37
CA LEU A 123 -2.19 -0.11 13.46
C LEU A 123 -3.16 -1.26 13.14
N THR A 124 -4.48 -1.05 13.12
CA THR A 124 -5.46 -2.15 13.22
C THR A 124 -6.22 -2.45 11.93
N HIS A 125 -6.32 -1.46 11.05
CA HIS A 125 -7.20 -1.41 9.89
C HIS A 125 -8.68 -1.68 10.20
N THR A 126 -9.12 -1.54 11.44
CA THR A 126 -10.51 -1.85 11.83
C THR A 126 -11.06 -0.79 12.77
N LEU A 127 -11.05 -1.06 14.07
CA LEU A 127 -11.46 -0.16 15.12
C LEU A 127 -10.23 0.49 15.76
N ALA A 128 -10.32 1.77 16.13
CA ALA A 128 -9.19 2.48 16.74
C ALA A 128 -8.72 1.76 18.01
N LEU A 129 -7.41 1.64 18.22
CA LEU A 129 -6.84 1.06 19.44
C LEU A 129 -6.62 2.15 20.50
N ASP A 130 -7.01 1.90 21.74
CA ASP A 130 -6.57 2.72 22.86
C ASP A 130 -5.15 2.32 23.28
N LEU A 131 -4.15 3.18 23.01
CA LEU A 131 -2.73 2.86 23.27
C LEU A 131 -2.37 2.70 24.75
N LYS A 132 -3.23 3.11 25.69
CA LYS A 132 -2.98 2.93 27.13
C LYS A 132 -3.44 1.57 27.62
N THR A 133 -4.53 1.08 27.05
CA THR A 133 -5.19 -0.15 27.49
C THR A 133 -5.06 -1.31 26.51
N TYR A 134 -4.60 -1.03 25.28
CA TYR A 134 -4.56 -1.96 24.15
C TYR A 134 -5.91 -2.63 23.86
N LYS A 135 -7.00 -1.87 24.06
CA LYS A 135 -8.38 -2.29 23.77
C LYS A 135 -8.94 -1.50 22.61
N LEU A 136 -9.73 -2.17 21.77
CA LEU A 136 -10.45 -1.52 20.68
C LEU A 136 -11.50 -0.55 21.22
N LYS A 137 -11.59 0.61 20.59
CA LYS A 137 -12.63 1.61 20.80
C LYS A 137 -13.82 1.28 19.91
N ASP A 138 -15.04 1.66 20.30
CA ASP A 138 -16.22 1.49 19.44
C ASP A 138 -16.34 2.63 18.41
N ILE A 139 -15.28 2.80 17.61
CA ILE A 139 -15.20 3.72 16.48
C ILE A 139 -14.16 3.16 15.52
N SER A 140 -14.42 3.23 14.21
CA SER A 140 -13.43 2.79 13.22
C SER A 140 -12.16 3.62 13.35
N GLU A 141 -11.02 3.01 13.04
CA GLU A 141 -9.73 3.68 13.11
C GLU A 141 -9.65 4.90 12.18
N HIS A 142 -10.21 4.76 10.98
CA HIS A 142 -10.26 5.84 10.01
C HIS A 142 -11.23 6.95 10.44
N ASP A 143 -12.40 6.66 11.02
CA ASP A 143 -13.31 7.71 11.52
C ASP A 143 -12.76 8.43 12.75
N TRP A 144 -12.09 7.68 13.64
CA TRP A 144 -11.44 8.24 14.82
C TRP A 144 -10.36 9.24 14.42
N SER A 145 -9.55 8.90 13.42
CA SER A 145 -8.42 9.72 12.96
C SER A 145 -8.84 11.12 12.49
N GLN A 146 -10.06 11.29 11.96
CA GLN A 146 -10.54 12.55 11.37
C GLN A 146 -10.67 13.71 12.37
N LYS A 147 -10.58 13.43 13.68
CA LYS A 147 -10.81 14.39 14.75
C LYS A 147 -9.61 14.55 15.68
N GLN A 148 -8.46 13.99 15.31
CA GLN A 148 -7.26 14.00 16.14
C GLN A 148 -6.31 15.12 15.73
N ASP A 149 -5.50 15.57 16.69
CA ASP A 149 -4.42 16.52 16.45
C ASP A 149 -3.10 15.82 16.08
N ARG A 150 -2.11 16.59 15.62
CA ARG A 150 -0.78 16.07 15.27
C ARG A 150 -0.11 15.29 16.41
N ASN A 151 -0.29 15.67 17.67
CA ASN A 151 0.33 14.95 18.79
C ASN A 151 -0.27 13.56 18.98
N THR A 152 -1.60 13.46 18.95
CA THR A 152 -2.32 12.19 19.09
C THR A 152 -2.03 11.27 17.91
N LEU A 153 -2.06 11.81 16.68
CA LEU A 153 -1.70 11.05 15.49
C LEU A 153 -0.23 10.61 15.51
N ARG A 154 0.69 11.47 15.99
CA ARG A 154 2.11 11.13 16.13
C ARG A 154 2.31 9.94 17.06
N GLU A 155 1.63 9.90 18.20
CA GLU A 155 1.73 8.77 19.13
C GLU A 155 1.16 7.49 18.51
N TYR A 156 0.03 7.58 17.82
CA TYR A 156 -0.61 6.43 17.16
C TYR A 156 0.21 5.84 16.02
N ILE A 157 0.71 6.70 15.13
CA ILE A 157 1.60 6.32 14.03
C ILE A 157 2.95 5.85 14.59
N GLY A 158 3.44 6.51 15.64
CA GLY A 158 4.67 6.13 16.34
C GLY A 158 4.61 4.71 16.89
N GLU A 159 3.48 4.30 17.47
CA GLU A 159 3.29 2.91 17.92
C GLU A 159 3.31 1.93 16.75
N ALA A 160 2.64 2.24 15.64
CA ALA A 160 2.67 1.42 14.43
C ALA A 160 4.11 1.22 13.94
N LEU A 161 4.89 2.31 13.81
CA LEU A 161 6.28 2.28 13.39
C LEU A 161 7.17 1.52 14.39
N ARG A 162 6.93 1.69 15.70
CA ARG A 162 7.68 0.99 16.75
C ARG A 162 7.50 -0.53 16.65
N ILE A 163 6.26 -0.99 16.43
CA ILE A 163 5.94 -2.41 16.24
C ILE A 163 6.72 -2.97 15.04
N LEU A 164 6.65 -2.31 13.87
CA LEU A 164 7.42 -2.77 12.69
C LEU A 164 8.93 -2.77 12.95
N LYS A 165 9.46 -1.72 13.60
CA LYS A 165 10.88 -1.63 13.92
C LYS A 165 11.33 -2.79 14.81
N ASN A 166 10.52 -3.16 15.79
CA ASN A 166 10.83 -4.23 16.74
C ASN A 166 10.84 -5.63 16.10
N VAL A 167 10.13 -5.83 15.00
CA VAL A 167 10.21 -7.07 14.21
C VAL A 167 11.27 -7.02 13.08
N GLY A 168 12.09 -5.96 13.07
CA GLY A 168 13.21 -5.81 12.13
C GLY A 168 12.86 -5.10 10.82
N ILE A 169 11.75 -4.36 10.75
CA ILE A 169 11.33 -3.63 9.56
C ILE A 169 11.53 -2.13 9.76
N ASP A 170 12.45 -1.55 8.99
CA ASP A 170 12.75 -0.11 8.98
C ASP A 170 11.81 0.63 8.01
N ALA A 171 10.58 0.84 8.46
CA ALA A 171 9.53 1.50 7.67
C ALA A 171 9.87 2.96 7.38
N ASN A 172 9.80 3.36 6.11
CA ASN A 172 10.15 4.71 5.65
C ASN A 172 8.96 5.54 5.13
N GLY A 173 7.74 4.98 5.23
CA GLY A 173 6.49 5.64 4.90
C GLY A 173 5.32 5.03 5.68
N VAL A 174 4.10 5.48 5.40
CA VAL A 174 2.87 5.08 6.08
C VAL A 174 1.75 4.82 5.06
N THR A 175 0.90 3.84 5.31
CA THR A 175 -0.37 3.63 4.57
C THR A 175 -1.53 4.11 5.41
N SER A 176 -2.40 4.93 4.83
CA SER A 176 -3.67 5.31 5.45
C SER A 176 -4.72 4.21 5.24
N PRO A 177 -5.21 3.53 6.30
CA PRO A 177 -6.32 2.59 6.16
C PRO A 177 -7.59 3.36 5.79
N CYS A 178 -8.26 2.95 4.72
CA CYS A 178 -9.41 3.66 4.15
C CYS A 178 -9.08 5.15 3.88
N ASN A 179 -9.67 6.08 4.64
CA ASN A 179 -9.44 7.52 4.53
C ASN A 179 -8.72 8.11 5.75
N PHE A 180 -7.91 7.33 6.47
CA PHE A 180 -7.23 7.77 7.69
C PHE A 180 -6.50 9.11 7.52
N GLY A 181 -6.86 10.07 8.37
CA GLY A 181 -6.26 11.41 8.44
C GLY A 181 -6.73 12.38 7.35
N GLN A 182 -7.62 11.99 6.43
CA GLN A 182 -8.01 12.82 5.27
C GLN A 182 -8.60 14.19 5.64
N GLN A 183 -9.45 14.28 6.67
CA GLN A 183 -10.06 15.55 7.10
C GLN A 183 -9.09 16.46 7.89
N VAL A 184 -7.93 15.92 8.29
CA VAL A 184 -6.88 16.59 9.07
C VAL A 184 -5.51 16.36 8.44
N GLU A 185 -5.43 16.37 7.12
CA GLU A 185 -4.27 15.86 6.37
C GLU A 185 -2.97 16.63 6.66
N GLU A 186 -3.05 17.93 6.97
CA GLU A 186 -1.89 18.71 7.42
C GLU A 186 -1.33 18.21 8.76
N GLU A 187 -2.21 17.98 9.74
CA GLU A 187 -1.85 17.40 11.04
C GLU A 187 -1.30 15.99 10.87
N TYR A 188 -1.91 15.19 9.98
CA TYR A 188 -1.49 13.84 9.65
C TYR A 188 -0.10 13.80 9.02
N ALA A 189 0.17 14.63 8.00
CA ALA A 189 1.48 14.72 7.37
C ALA A 189 2.56 15.18 8.36
N GLY A 190 2.25 16.16 9.21
CA GLY A 190 3.14 16.60 10.29
C GLY A 190 3.41 15.50 11.33
N ALA A 191 2.38 14.74 11.70
CA ALA A 191 2.48 13.62 12.63
C ALA A 191 3.35 12.48 12.09
N ILE A 192 3.23 12.17 10.79
CA ILE A 192 4.10 11.19 10.12
C ILE A 192 5.57 11.60 10.23
N LEU A 193 5.89 12.87 9.94
CA LEU A 193 7.26 13.37 10.03
C LEU A 193 7.80 13.26 11.46
N ASP A 194 7.03 13.71 12.44
CA ASP A 194 7.46 13.66 13.84
C ASP A 194 7.64 12.23 14.36
N ALA A 195 6.74 11.33 13.98
CA ALA A 195 6.82 9.92 14.34
C ALA A 195 8.04 9.25 13.69
N GLN A 196 8.28 9.51 12.41
CA GLN A 196 9.45 8.98 11.68
C GLN A 196 10.77 9.49 12.23
N LYS A 197 10.85 10.76 12.62
CA LYS A 197 12.03 11.31 13.31
C LYS A 197 12.25 10.64 14.65
N ALA A 198 11.19 10.48 15.45
CA ALA A 198 11.28 9.91 16.79
C ALA A 198 11.65 8.42 16.78
N ILE A 199 11.08 7.64 15.86
CA ILE A 199 11.24 6.18 15.85
C ILE A 199 12.40 5.75 14.94
N ASN A 200 12.50 6.30 13.74
CA ASN A 200 13.45 5.84 12.71
C ASN A 200 14.56 6.86 12.39
N GLY A 201 14.52 8.06 12.97
CA GLY A 201 15.53 9.10 12.70
C GLY A 201 15.50 9.63 11.26
N ARG A 202 14.33 9.55 10.59
CA ARG A 202 14.18 9.93 9.18
C ARG A 202 13.58 11.33 9.06
N SER A 203 14.22 12.21 8.29
CA SER A 203 13.72 13.56 7.98
C SER A 203 12.88 13.63 6.69
N LEU A 204 12.93 12.58 5.86
CA LEU A 204 12.08 12.43 4.69
C LEU A 204 11.20 11.20 4.87
N SER A 205 9.89 11.40 4.77
CA SER A 205 8.89 10.35 4.77
C SER A 205 7.90 10.55 3.63
N TRP A 206 6.97 9.61 3.50
CA TRP A 206 5.89 9.65 2.54
C TRP A 206 4.71 8.83 3.03
N TYR A 207 3.56 9.00 2.40
CA TYR A 207 2.39 8.17 2.70
C TYR A 207 1.53 7.93 1.46
N PHE A 208 0.64 6.93 1.56
CA PHE A 208 -0.43 6.70 0.59
C PHE A 208 -1.77 7.00 1.25
N LEU A 209 -2.61 7.77 0.56
CA LEU A 209 -3.97 8.11 0.97
C LEU A 209 -4.88 8.32 -0.25
N HIS A 210 -4.37 8.96 -1.29
CA HIS A 210 -5.20 9.42 -2.41
C HIS A 210 -5.16 8.49 -3.62
N VAL A 211 -6.32 8.35 -4.26
CA VAL A 211 -6.50 7.63 -5.53
C VAL A 211 -7.13 8.57 -6.55
N GLU A 212 -6.41 8.83 -7.65
CA GLU A 212 -6.78 9.77 -8.72
C GLU A 212 -6.90 9.02 -10.07
N VAL A 213 -8.09 8.53 -10.36
CA VAL A 213 -8.34 7.60 -11.48
C VAL A 213 -8.74 8.27 -12.79
N GLU A 214 -9.16 9.53 -12.72
CA GLU A 214 -9.65 10.28 -13.89
C GLU A 214 -8.56 11.16 -14.51
N GLU A 215 -7.60 11.61 -13.70
CA GLU A 215 -6.58 12.55 -14.14
C GLU A 215 -5.64 11.94 -15.19
N LYS A 216 -5.32 12.69 -16.24
CA LYS A 216 -4.42 12.20 -17.30
C LYS A 216 -2.97 12.13 -16.83
N CYS A 217 -2.59 13.00 -15.90
CA CYS A 217 -1.27 13.04 -15.31
C CYS A 217 -1.37 13.12 -13.79
N VAL A 218 -1.09 12.00 -13.15
CA VAL A 218 -1.02 11.85 -11.70
C VAL A 218 0.43 12.05 -11.27
N LEU A 219 0.63 12.92 -10.29
CA LEU A 219 1.93 13.24 -9.69
C LEU A 219 1.87 12.99 -8.18
N PRO A 220 2.99 12.61 -7.55
CA PRO A 220 3.13 12.77 -6.11
C PRO A 220 2.87 14.21 -5.67
N GLN A 221 2.48 14.42 -4.42
CA GLN A 221 2.22 15.74 -3.85
C GLN A 221 3.18 16.02 -2.71
N LEU A 222 3.77 17.21 -2.70
CA LEU A 222 4.68 17.64 -1.64
C LEU A 222 3.87 18.28 -0.52
N MET A 223 3.67 17.55 0.57
CA MET A 223 2.82 17.93 1.70
C MET A 223 3.56 18.76 2.73
N HIS A 224 4.86 18.52 2.86
CA HIS A 224 5.77 19.29 3.69
C HIS A 224 7.13 19.37 3.02
N LEU A 225 7.76 20.54 3.08
CA LEU A 225 9.15 20.74 2.67
C LEU A 225 9.78 21.87 3.49
N ASP A 226 10.78 21.53 4.28
CA ASP A 226 11.70 22.48 4.88
C ASP A 226 13.12 22.19 4.41
N ARG A 227 13.65 23.15 3.66
CA ARG A 227 14.97 23.06 3.02
C ARG A 227 16.11 23.26 4.01
N ALA A 228 15.88 24.06 5.05
CA ALA A 228 16.92 24.39 6.03
C ALA A 228 17.21 23.20 6.93
N SER A 229 16.16 22.48 7.32
CA SER A 229 16.26 21.25 8.13
C SER A 229 16.39 19.97 7.30
N GLY A 230 16.15 20.03 5.98
CA GLY A 230 16.20 18.86 5.11
C GLY A 230 15.04 17.90 5.34
N GLU A 231 13.86 18.46 5.65
CA GLU A 231 12.66 17.73 5.99
C GLU A 231 11.65 17.73 4.84
N ALA A 232 11.01 16.58 4.59
CA ALA A 232 9.97 16.49 3.58
C ALA A 232 8.97 15.37 3.88
N VAL A 233 7.71 15.60 3.48
CA VAL A 233 6.67 14.57 3.44
C VAL A 233 6.00 14.61 2.07
N VAL A 234 5.95 13.46 1.40
CA VAL A 234 5.34 13.32 0.07
C VAL A 234 4.12 12.40 0.15
N SER A 235 2.98 12.84 -0.40
CA SER A 235 1.85 11.95 -0.68
C SER A 235 2.09 11.25 -2.01
N ILE A 236 2.17 9.93 -2.00
CA ILE A 236 2.22 9.09 -3.19
C ILE A 236 0.77 8.78 -3.57
N VAL A 237 0.40 9.06 -4.82
CA VAL A 237 -0.99 8.99 -5.29
C VAL A 237 -1.14 7.83 -6.26
N SER A 238 -2.12 6.95 -6.04
CA SER A 238 -2.45 5.89 -7.01
C SER A 238 -3.24 6.47 -8.18
N GLY A 239 -2.84 6.19 -9.42
CA GLY A 239 -3.52 6.65 -10.62
C GLY A 239 -4.56 5.69 -11.20
N CYS A 240 -4.84 4.55 -10.55
CA CYS A 240 -5.66 3.48 -11.10
C CYS A 240 -6.60 2.87 -10.06
N HIS A 241 -7.78 2.40 -10.50
CA HIS A 241 -8.69 1.61 -9.68
C HIS A 241 -8.12 0.21 -9.41
N ASP A 242 -8.48 -0.38 -8.25
CA ASP A 242 -8.28 -1.80 -8.00
C ASP A 242 -9.32 -2.64 -8.75
N HIS A 243 -9.09 -2.90 -10.04
CA HIS A 243 -9.94 -3.79 -10.83
C HIS A 243 -9.87 -5.25 -10.36
N LEU A 244 -8.90 -5.63 -9.51
CA LEU A 244 -8.82 -6.96 -8.92
C LEU A 244 -9.84 -7.14 -7.79
N TRP A 245 -10.39 -6.06 -7.22
CA TRP A 245 -11.38 -6.12 -6.14
C TRP A 245 -12.57 -7.02 -6.44
N GLN A 246 -13.05 -7.00 -7.68
CA GLN A 246 -14.18 -7.81 -8.13
C GLN A 246 -13.93 -9.32 -8.06
N THR A 247 -12.67 -9.77 -8.05
CA THR A 247 -12.31 -11.19 -8.09
C THR A 247 -12.75 -11.94 -6.84
N MET A 248 -12.88 -11.26 -5.70
CA MET A 248 -13.34 -11.88 -4.44
C MET A 248 -14.76 -12.44 -4.56
N GLY A 249 -15.61 -11.81 -5.36
CA GLY A 249 -17.00 -12.20 -5.56
C GLY A 249 -17.24 -13.09 -6.78
N SER A 250 -16.19 -13.54 -7.47
CA SER A 250 -16.28 -14.28 -8.72
C SER A 250 -15.83 -15.73 -8.56
N LEU A 251 -16.55 -16.65 -9.20
CA LEU A 251 -16.14 -18.05 -9.36
C LEU A 251 -15.39 -18.31 -10.67
N LYS A 252 -15.29 -17.30 -11.54
CA LYS A 252 -14.61 -17.43 -12.83
C LYS A 252 -13.10 -17.47 -12.62
N THR A 253 -12.45 -18.43 -13.28
CA THR A 253 -11.01 -18.67 -13.18
C THR A 253 -10.34 -18.96 -14.53
N ASP A 254 -11.10 -18.84 -15.62
CA ASP A 254 -10.64 -19.05 -16.98
C ASP A 254 -9.78 -17.89 -17.51
N GLU A 255 -9.03 -18.15 -18.58
CA GLU A 255 -8.11 -17.20 -19.20
C GLU A 255 -8.84 -15.98 -19.80
N ASP A 256 -10.07 -16.14 -20.28
CA ASP A 256 -10.85 -15.03 -20.82
C ASP A 256 -11.19 -14.02 -19.71
N TYR A 257 -11.58 -14.52 -18.52
CA TYR A 257 -11.79 -13.69 -17.34
C TYR A 257 -10.51 -13.00 -16.88
N ILE A 258 -9.39 -13.71 -16.85
CA ILE A 258 -8.09 -13.14 -16.50
C ILE A 258 -7.75 -12.00 -17.45
N SER A 259 -7.83 -12.25 -18.77
CA SER A 259 -7.50 -11.27 -19.79
C SER A 259 -8.44 -10.07 -19.75
N ALA A 260 -9.74 -10.28 -19.53
CA ALA A 260 -10.73 -9.21 -19.48
C ALA A 260 -10.48 -8.25 -18.30
N ILE A 261 -10.04 -8.74 -17.14
CA ILE A 261 -9.67 -7.86 -16.02
C ILE A 261 -8.34 -7.16 -16.31
N ALA A 262 -7.33 -7.90 -16.78
CA ALA A 262 -6.02 -7.34 -17.11
C ALA A 262 -6.11 -6.20 -18.15
N ASP A 263 -7.04 -6.29 -19.11
CA ASP A 263 -7.32 -5.28 -20.13
C ASP A 263 -7.66 -3.89 -19.55
N ASN A 264 -8.20 -3.80 -18.33
CA ASN A 264 -8.48 -2.53 -17.67
C ASN A 264 -7.18 -1.80 -17.28
N TYR A 265 -6.13 -2.56 -16.93
CA TYR A 265 -4.81 -2.01 -16.63
C TYR A 265 -4.02 -1.76 -17.91
N ILE A 266 -3.90 -2.79 -18.75
CA ILE A 266 -3.18 -2.78 -20.01
C ILE A 266 -3.67 -3.92 -20.89
N SER A 267 -4.13 -3.62 -22.11
CA SER A 267 -4.59 -4.65 -23.04
C SER A 267 -3.45 -5.49 -23.59
N SER A 268 -3.76 -6.70 -24.03
CA SER A 268 -2.78 -7.66 -24.55
C SER A 268 -2.00 -7.13 -25.77
N ASP A 269 -2.66 -6.32 -26.60
CA ASP A 269 -2.11 -5.65 -27.78
C ASP A 269 -1.47 -4.27 -27.47
N GLY A 270 -1.57 -3.79 -26.23
CA GLY A 270 -1.01 -2.52 -25.80
C GLY A 270 -1.64 -1.28 -26.44
N THR A 271 -2.94 -1.34 -26.79
CA THR A 271 -3.67 -0.22 -27.38
C THR A 271 -4.56 0.55 -26.39
N LYS A 272 -4.95 -0.07 -25.27
CA LYS A 272 -5.82 0.51 -24.24
C LYS A 272 -5.41 0.08 -22.82
N GLY A 273 -6.05 0.67 -21.82
CA GLY A 273 -5.88 0.37 -20.41
C GLY A 273 -5.25 1.53 -19.63
N ARG A 274 -5.61 1.65 -18.36
CA ARG A 274 -5.30 2.83 -17.54
C ARG A 274 -3.80 3.08 -17.37
N LEU A 275 -2.98 2.03 -17.26
CA LEU A 275 -1.53 2.19 -17.12
C LEU A 275 -0.89 2.71 -18.42
N LEU A 276 -1.46 2.34 -19.57
CA LEU A 276 -1.02 2.84 -20.87
C LEU A 276 -1.40 4.32 -21.06
N GLU A 277 -2.57 4.74 -20.58
CA GLU A 277 -2.97 6.15 -20.59
C GLU A 277 -2.01 7.02 -19.76
N LEU A 278 -1.69 6.60 -18.54
CA LEU A 278 -0.70 7.29 -17.69
C LEU A 278 0.67 7.35 -18.37
N PHE A 279 1.11 6.23 -18.94
CA PHE A 279 2.37 6.16 -19.69
C PHE A 279 2.41 7.17 -20.85
N ASN A 280 1.36 7.22 -21.67
CA ASN A 280 1.28 8.11 -22.84
C ASN A 280 1.25 9.60 -22.48
N ASN A 281 0.82 9.94 -21.26
CA ASN A 281 0.81 11.30 -20.73
C ASN A 281 2.06 11.64 -19.90
N ALA A 282 3.08 10.78 -19.92
CA ALA A 282 4.31 10.94 -19.15
C ALA A 282 4.08 11.14 -17.63
N SER A 283 3.07 10.45 -17.10
CA SER A 283 2.70 10.45 -15.68
C SER A 283 3.47 9.39 -14.88
N TYR A 284 3.54 9.54 -13.55
CA TYR A 284 3.94 8.44 -12.68
C TYR A 284 2.88 7.33 -12.74
N ILE A 285 3.31 6.08 -12.94
CA ILE A 285 2.41 4.93 -12.99
C ILE A 285 2.41 4.26 -11.62
N VAL A 286 1.68 4.84 -10.67
CA VAL A 286 1.45 4.21 -9.37
C VAL A 286 0.06 3.61 -9.37
N PHE A 287 -0.07 2.34 -8.99
CA PHE A 287 -1.36 1.67 -8.87
C PHE A 287 -1.36 0.79 -7.63
N HIS A 288 -2.56 0.45 -7.15
CA HIS A 288 -2.73 -0.33 -5.93
C HIS A 288 -3.65 -1.53 -6.16
N THR A 289 -3.54 -2.47 -5.23
CA THR A 289 -4.49 -3.56 -5.04
C THR A 289 -4.48 -3.97 -3.57
N HIS A 290 -5.40 -4.84 -3.18
CA HIS A 290 -5.52 -5.30 -1.80
C HIS A 290 -5.20 -6.79 -1.67
N TRP A 291 -4.72 -7.18 -0.50
CA TRP A 291 -4.32 -8.54 -0.18
C TRP A 291 -5.45 -9.56 -0.42
N GLN A 292 -6.66 -9.24 0.03
CA GLN A 292 -7.85 -10.06 -0.21
C GLN A 292 -8.27 -10.12 -1.68
N SER A 293 -8.04 -9.06 -2.46
CA SER A 293 -8.30 -9.04 -3.90
C SER A 293 -7.37 -10.01 -4.61
N LEU A 294 -6.08 -10.06 -4.22
CA LEU A 294 -5.12 -11.01 -4.78
C LEU A 294 -5.41 -12.46 -4.38
N PHE A 295 -5.80 -12.67 -3.11
CA PHE A 295 -6.19 -13.99 -2.59
C PHE A 295 -7.50 -14.50 -3.21
N SER A 296 -8.41 -13.57 -3.55
CA SER A 296 -9.68 -13.82 -4.23
C SER A 296 -10.50 -14.94 -3.58
N ASN A 297 -10.70 -14.83 -2.26
CA ASN A 297 -11.43 -15.81 -1.45
C ASN A 297 -10.95 -17.26 -1.66
N GLY A 298 -9.64 -17.47 -1.77
CA GLY A 298 -9.00 -18.79 -1.90
C GLY A 298 -8.69 -19.23 -3.33
N SER A 299 -9.32 -18.62 -4.35
CA SER A 299 -9.08 -18.99 -5.75
C SER A 299 -7.73 -18.51 -6.29
N ARG A 300 -7.15 -17.46 -5.67
CA ARG A 300 -5.89 -16.80 -6.06
C ARG A 300 -5.90 -16.26 -7.50
N ILE A 301 -7.08 -16.06 -8.08
CA ILE A 301 -7.22 -15.58 -9.46
C ILE A 301 -6.71 -14.14 -9.60
N GLY A 302 -6.85 -13.31 -8.57
CA GLY A 302 -6.30 -11.97 -8.52
C GLY A 302 -4.79 -11.95 -8.67
N LEU A 303 -4.07 -12.87 -8.02
CA LEU A 303 -2.63 -13.04 -8.19
C LEU A 303 -2.25 -13.43 -9.63
N LYS A 304 -3.04 -14.30 -10.27
CA LYS A 304 -2.83 -14.67 -11.69
C LYS A 304 -3.05 -13.49 -12.63
N ILE A 305 -4.06 -12.65 -12.37
CA ILE A 305 -4.31 -11.43 -13.14
C ILE A 305 -3.17 -10.43 -12.93
N LEU A 306 -2.68 -10.24 -11.70
CA LEU A 306 -1.52 -9.39 -11.44
C LEU A 306 -0.29 -9.86 -12.23
N LYS A 307 -0.07 -11.19 -12.30
CA LYS A 307 0.98 -11.78 -13.14
C LYS A 307 0.82 -11.43 -14.62
N GLU A 308 -0.39 -11.51 -15.15
CA GLU A 308 -0.68 -11.14 -16.55
C GLU A 308 -0.47 -9.64 -16.79
N VAL A 309 -0.91 -8.78 -15.87
CA VAL A 309 -0.65 -7.32 -15.94
C VAL A 309 0.84 -7.02 -15.94
N ALA A 310 1.62 -7.63 -15.03
CA ALA A 310 3.07 -7.45 -14.97
C ALA A 310 3.77 -7.97 -16.24
N SER A 311 3.35 -9.12 -16.76
CA SER A 311 3.83 -9.67 -18.04
C SER A 311 3.60 -8.70 -19.20
N ARG A 312 2.39 -8.11 -19.28
CA ARG A 312 2.04 -7.10 -20.30
C ARG A 312 2.84 -5.82 -20.14
N ILE A 313 3.04 -5.31 -18.93
CA ILE A 313 3.91 -4.14 -18.66
C ILE A 313 5.33 -4.41 -19.19
N ASN A 314 5.91 -5.56 -18.83
CA ASN A 314 7.27 -5.92 -19.23
C ASN A 314 7.39 -6.09 -20.76
N ARG A 315 6.39 -6.67 -21.41
CA ARG A 315 6.37 -6.86 -22.87
C ARG A 315 6.13 -5.56 -23.64
N ILE A 316 5.15 -4.77 -23.21
CA ILE A 316 4.64 -3.62 -23.96
C ILE A 316 5.45 -2.38 -23.62
N LEU A 317 5.58 -2.03 -22.34
CA LEU A 317 6.28 -0.81 -21.90
C LEU A 317 7.79 -1.05 -21.82
N GLY A 318 8.19 -2.22 -21.33
CA GLY A 318 9.58 -2.69 -21.32
C GLY A 318 10.53 -1.69 -20.67
N ASN A 319 11.63 -1.38 -21.35
CA ASN A 319 12.69 -0.52 -20.82
C ASN A 319 12.32 0.98 -20.72
N ARG A 320 11.12 1.38 -21.16
CA ARG A 320 10.63 2.77 -21.12
C ARG A 320 10.05 3.14 -19.77
N VAL A 321 9.76 2.15 -18.94
CA VAL A 321 9.40 2.32 -17.53
C VAL A 321 10.55 1.88 -16.61
N ILE A 322 10.52 2.33 -15.37
CA ILE A 322 11.42 1.90 -14.32
C ILE A 322 10.63 1.57 -13.05
N TRP A 323 10.70 0.32 -12.61
CA TRP A 323 10.15 -0.11 -11.33
C TRP A 323 10.91 0.56 -10.20
N MET A 324 10.18 1.25 -9.33
CA MET A 324 10.72 1.97 -8.18
C MET A 324 9.94 1.65 -6.92
N LYS A 325 10.61 1.68 -5.78
CA LYS A 325 9.94 1.75 -4.48
C LYS A 325 9.29 3.12 -4.31
N CYS A 326 8.25 3.20 -3.49
CA CYS A 326 7.56 4.47 -3.25
C CYS A 326 8.46 5.51 -2.56
N SER A 327 9.40 5.10 -1.71
CA SER A 327 10.41 5.93 -1.08
C SER A 327 11.43 6.50 -2.07
N GLU A 328 11.76 5.73 -3.12
CA GLU A 328 12.61 6.20 -4.21
C GLU A 328 11.88 7.28 -5.03
N ILE A 329 10.59 7.07 -5.31
CA ILE A 329 9.71 8.07 -5.95
C ILE A 329 9.60 9.32 -5.08
N ALA A 330 9.29 9.17 -3.79
CA ALA A 330 9.15 10.29 -2.85
C ALA A 330 10.43 11.11 -2.75
N ARG A 331 11.58 10.45 -2.60
CA ARG A 331 12.90 11.12 -2.55
C ARG A 331 13.20 11.85 -3.85
N TYR A 332 12.98 11.20 -4.99
CA TYR A 332 13.18 11.84 -6.29
C TYR A 332 12.29 13.08 -6.44
N PHE A 333 11.01 12.95 -6.12
CA PHE A 333 10.05 14.03 -6.26
C PHE A 333 10.37 15.21 -5.34
N ALA A 334 10.67 14.95 -4.06
CA ALA A 334 11.04 15.99 -3.10
C ALA A 334 12.32 16.72 -3.51
N THR A 335 13.34 15.97 -3.98
CA THR A 335 14.61 16.57 -4.42
C THR A 335 14.48 17.30 -5.76
N ALA A 336 13.69 16.79 -6.69
CA ALA A 336 13.41 17.48 -7.95
C ALA A 336 12.73 18.82 -7.73
N HIS A 337 11.76 18.88 -6.82
CA HIS A 337 11.08 20.13 -6.48
C HIS A 337 11.84 20.94 -5.42
N SER A 338 13.06 20.49 -5.06
CA SER A 338 14.00 21.22 -4.22
C SER A 338 14.93 22.19 -5.00
N GLY A 339 14.71 22.44 -6.29
CA GLY A 339 15.35 23.55 -7.03
C GLY A 339 14.43 24.01 -8.18
N VAL A 340 14.26 25.29 -8.51
CA VAL A 340 15.17 26.46 -8.54
C VAL A 340 14.66 27.62 -7.70
#